data_AF-A0A4Z0NTU7-F1
#
_entry.id   AF-A0A4Z0NTU7-F1
#
_cell.length_a   1.000
_cell.length_b   1.000
_cell.length_c   1.000
_cell.angle_alpha   90.00
_cell.angle_beta   90.00
_cell.angle_gamma   90.00
#
_symmetry.space_group_name_H-M   'P 1'
#
loop_
_entity.id
_entity.type
_entity.pdbx_description
1 polymer ?
#
loop_
_entity_poly.entity_id
_entity_poly.type
_entity_poly.pdbx_seq_one_letter_code
_entity_poly.pdbx_strand_id
1 'polypeptide(L)'
;MELADLVRLFADSLDLAVVLTDVDLARPGPTVLYANPAFARMSGYAAEEVVGASPRLLQGPGTSREATRHLPRLLRTEGRFLGCLRNYRKGGEEYLCEIDVRPILGRDGTPQAFIAFEREVVRRRGRPSDGGTRRYRPAIGAASPLGDAAIPLFA
;
A
#
# COMPACT_ATOMS: atom_id res chain seq x y z
N MET A 1 21.12 14.25 -1.45
CA MET A 1 19.87 13.91 -0.73
C MET A 1 19.42 12.59 -1.30
N GLU A 2 19.34 11.56 -0.47
CA GLU A 2 18.89 10.24 -0.92
C GLU A 2 17.38 10.27 -1.19
N LEU A 3 16.88 9.38 -2.04
CA LEU A 3 15.46 9.31 -2.38
C LEU A 3 14.58 9.13 -1.13
N ALA A 4 15.02 8.30 -0.18
CA ALA A 4 14.33 8.06 1.07
C ALA A 4 14.21 9.34 1.92
N ASP A 5 15.24 10.19 1.95
CA ASP A 5 15.19 11.47 2.68
C ASP A 5 14.15 12.41 2.09
N LEU A 6 14.08 12.50 0.76
CA LEU A 6 13.08 13.32 0.07
C LEU A 6 11.66 12.82 0.36
N VAL A 7 11.44 11.50 0.25
CA VAL A 7 10.15 10.89 0.55
C VAL A 7 9.79 11.13 2.01
N ARG A 8 10.73 11.03 2.93
CA ARG A 8 10.54 11.30 4.35
C ARG A 8 10.06 12.74 4.60
N LEU A 9 10.75 13.73 4.04
CA LEU A 9 10.40 15.15 4.21
C LEU A 9 8.95 15.45 3.79
N PHE A 10 8.47 14.76 2.75
CA PHE A 10 7.09 14.88 2.30
C PHE A 10 6.11 14.04 3.14
N ALA A 11 6.42 12.76 3.37
CA ALA A 11 5.48 11.77 3.89
C ALA A 11 5.34 11.76 5.41
N ASP A 12 6.29 12.32 6.17
CA ASP A 12 6.22 12.38 7.64
C ASP A 12 4.99 13.17 8.13
N SER A 13 4.55 14.17 7.37
CA SER A 13 3.39 15.02 7.69
C SER A 13 2.04 14.49 7.20
N LEU A 14 2.01 13.38 6.46
CA LEU A 14 0.78 12.84 5.88
C LEU A 14 0.07 11.91 6.87
N ASP A 15 -1.27 12.00 6.88
CA ASP A 15 -2.14 11.04 7.57
C ASP A 15 -2.44 9.78 6.75
N LEU A 16 -1.96 9.74 5.50
CA LEU A 16 -2.00 8.54 4.66
C LEU A 16 -0.75 7.70 4.92
N ALA A 17 -0.91 6.39 5.07
CA ALA A 17 0.24 5.50 5.24
C ALA A 17 1.05 5.43 3.94
N VAL A 18 2.36 5.63 4.06
CA VAL A 18 3.32 5.62 2.95
C VAL A 18 4.47 4.69 3.27
N VAL A 19 4.77 3.79 2.35
CA VAL A 19 5.91 2.86 2.42
C VAL A 19 6.74 3.00 1.15
N LEU A 20 8.06 3.07 1.31
CA LEU A 20 9.03 3.03 0.21
C LEU A 20 9.79 1.71 0.28
N THR A 21 9.95 1.04 -0.85
CA THR A 21 10.74 -0.19 -0.94
C THR A 21 11.79 -0.12 -2.04
N ASP A 22 12.76 -1.03 -2.00
CA ASP A 22 13.59 -1.35 -3.17
C ASP A 22 12.75 -1.94 -4.32
N VAL A 23 13.42 -2.31 -5.41
CA VAL A 23 12.78 -2.84 -6.62
C VAL A 23 12.79 -4.37 -6.71
N ASP A 24 13.32 -5.07 -5.71
CA ASP A 24 13.46 -6.52 -5.80
C ASP A 24 12.14 -7.23 -5.54
N LEU A 25 11.45 -7.63 -6.61
CA LEU A 25 10.19 -8.36 -6.53
C LEU A 25 10.38 -9.87 -6.38
N ALA A 26 11.61 -10.40 -6.39
CA ALA A 26 11.88 -11.81 -6.12
C ALA A 26 11.52 -12.16 -4.67
N ARG A 27 11.24 -13.44 -4.38
CA ARG A 27 10.94 -13.84 -3.00
C ARG A 27 12.16 -13.58 -2.10
N PRO A 28 11.99 -13.01 -0.90
CA PRO A 28 10.73 -12.85 -0.14
C PRO A 28 9.82 -11.69 -0.59
N GLY A 29 10.32 -10.75 -1.39
CA GLY A 29 9.64 -9.55 -1.85
C GLY A 29 10.54 -8.35 -1.64
N PRO A 30 10.08 -7.14 -1.99
CA PRO A 30 10.92 -5.97 -1.88
C PRO A 30 11.18 -5.63 -0.42
N THR A 31 12.32 -5.00 -0.17
CA THR A 31 12.76 -4.57 1.17
C THR A 31 12.26 -3.16 1.45
N VAL A 32 11.64 -2.94 2.62
CA VAL A 32 11.24 -1.60 3.05
C VAL A 32 12.47 -0.76 3.35
N LEU A 33 12.53 0.40 2.71
CA LEU A 33 13.55 1.42 2.91
C LEU A 33 13.06 2.52 3.85
N TYR A 34 11.74 2.77 3.87
CA TYR A 34 11.12 3.79 4.70
C TYR A 34 9.62 3.48 4.91
N ALA A 35 9.11 3.81 6.10
CA ALA A 35 7.69 3.80 6.41
C ALA A 35 7.35 5.01 7.29
N ASN A 36 6.26 5.72 6.97
CA ASN A 36 5.92 6.96 7.67
C ASN A 36 5.15 6.71 8.99
N PRO A 37 4.99 7.74 9.85
CA PRO A 37 4.25 7.59 11.11
C PRO A 37 2.80 7.12 10.95
N ALA A 38 2.13 7.47 9.85
CA ALA A 38 0.76 6.99 9.58
C ALA A 38 0.72 5.47 9.33
N PHE A 39 1.72 4.91 8.65
CA PHE A 39 1.88 3.47 8.51
C PHE A 39 2.06 2.80 9.88
N ALA A 40 2.88 3.37 10.77
CA ALA A 40 3.10 2.81 12.10
C ALA A 40 1.80 2.79 12.93
N ARG A 41 1.03 3.89 12.92
CA ARG A 41 -0.28 3.97 13.57
C ARG A 41 -1.27 2.94 13.02
N MET A 42 -1.30 2.76 11.70
CA MET A 42 -2.20 1.82 11.04
C MET A 42 -1.79 0.36 11.27
N SER A 43 -0.53 0.01 11.11
CA SER A 43 -0.09 -1.39 11.17
C SER A 43 0.22 -1.88 12.58
N GLY A 44 0.46 -0.97 13.52
CA GLY A 44 0.93 -1.29 14.87
C GLY A 44 2.41 -1.71 14.95
N TYR A 45 3.15 -1.64 13.83
CA TYR A 45 4.61 -1.83 13.81
C TYR A 45 5.33 -0.49 13.90
N ALA A 46 6.41 -0.43 14.66
CA ALA A 46 7.30 0.74 14.62
C ALA A 46 8.09 0.76 13.29
N ALA A 47 8.52 1.94 12.85
CA ALA A 47 9.23 2.08 11.58
C ALA A 47 10.53 1.26 11.56
N GLU A 48 11.23 1.22 12.71
CA GLU A 48 12.49 0.49 12.91
C GLU A 48 12.32 -1.03 12.83
N GLU A 49 11.12 -1.55 13.07
CA GLU A 49 10.81 -2.97 12.96
C GLU A 49 10.53 -3.41 11.52
N VAL A 50 10.18 -2.44 10.67
CA VAL A 50 9.68 -2.69 9.31
C VAL A 50 10.76 -2.40 8.28
N VAL A 51 11.58 -1.37 8.50
CA VAL A 51 12.74 -1.07 7.65
C VAL A 51 13.69 -2.27 7.64
N GLY A 52 14.07 -2.71 6.44
CA GLY A 52 14.87 -3.93 6.23
C GLY A 52 14.05 -5.22 6.11
N ALA A 53 12.73 -5.19 6.36
CA ALA A 53 11.84 -6.33 6.18
C ALA A 53 11.00 -6.20 4.89
N SER A 54 10.31 -7.28 4.51
CA SER A 54 9.37 -7.24 3.40
C SER A 54 7.96 -6.84 3.87
N PRO A 55 7.21 -6.00 3.12
CA PRO A 55 5.82 -5.63 3.46
C PRO A 55 4.88 -6.84 3.61
N ARG A 56 5.30 -8.02 3.13
CA ARG A 56 4.60 -9.29 3.34
C ARG A 56 4.39 -9.65 4.82
N LEU A 57 5.09 -9.02 5.76
CA LEU A 57 4.84 -9.18 7.20
C LEU A 57 3.40 -8.80 7.59
N LEU A 58 2.71 -7.97 6.80
CA LEU A 58 1.30 -7.62 6.99
C LEU A 58 0.33 -8.67 6.44
N GLN A 59 0.82 -9.67 5.69
CA GLN A 59 -0.01 -10.69 5.06
C GLN A 59 -0.24 -11.85 6.03
N GLY A 60 -1.41 -12.48 5.93
CA GLY A 60 -1.79 -13.61 6.77
C GLY A 60 -2.77 -14.55 6.09
N PRO A 61 -3.44 -15.44 6.85
CA PRO A 61 -4.23 -16.54 6.29
C PRO A 61 -5.34 -16.11 5.32
N GLY A 62 -5.96 -14.95 5.57
CA GLY A 62 -7.05 -14.40 4.75
C GLY A 62 -6.60 -13.42 3.67
N THR A 63 -5.30 -13.21 3.47
CA THR A 63 -4.78 -12.39 2.36
C THR A 63 -4.94 -13.13 1.03
N SER A 64 -5.53 -12.48 0.03
CA SER A 64 -5.74 -13.08 -1.30
C SER A 64 -4.40 -13.46 -1.97
N ARG A 65 -4.21 -14.77 -2.18
CA ARG A 65 -3.03 -15.31 -2.86
C ARG A 65 -3.01 -14.94 -4.34
N GLU A 66 -4.17 -14.77 -4.95
CA GLU A 66 -4.31 -14.33 -6.32
C GLU A 66 -3.76 -12.90 -6.44
N ALA A 67 -4.28 -11.96 -5.64
CA ALA A 67 -3.83 -10.57 -5.62
C ALA A 67 -2.31 -10.42 -5.49
N THR A 68 -1.73 -11.13 -4.51
CA THR A 68 -0.30 -11.06 -4.20
C THR A 68 0.58 -11.72 -5.27
N ARG A 69 0.04 -12.64 -6.06
CA ARG A 69 0.71 -13.20 -7.25
C ARG A 69 0.62 -12.28 -8.47
N HIS A 70 -0.49 -11.56 -8.63
CA HIS A 70 -0.67 -10.63 -9.75
C HIS A 70 0.09 -9.32 -9.56
N LEU A 71 0.32 -8.87 -8.32
CA LEU A 71 0.98 -7.59 -8.03
C LEU A 71 2.30 -7.39 -8.79
N PRO A 72 3.30 -8.31 -8.77
CA PRO A 72 4.54 -8.11 -9.52
C PRO A 72 4.33 -8.02 -11.04
N ARG A 73 3.34 -8.75 -11.57
CA ARG A 73 2.99 -8.68 -12.99
C ARG A 73 2.40 -7.31 -13.33
N LEU A 74 1.42 -6.84 -12.55
CA LEU A 74 0.74 -5.56 -12.76
C LEU A 74 1.72 -4.38 -12.68
N LEU A 75 2.66 -4.39 -11.72
CA LEU A 75 3.72 -3.39 -11.67
C LEU A 75 4.58 -3.35 -12.94
N ARG A 76 4.89 -4.51 -13.53
CA ARG A 76 5.69 -4.60 -14.76
C ARG A 76 4.92 -4.25 -16.02
N THR A 77 3.64 -4.63 -16.11
CA THR A 77 2.86 -4.48 -17.35
C THR A 77 2.01 -3.21 -17.40
N GLU A 78 1.54 -2.73 -16.25
CA GLU A 78 0.63 -1.58 -16.15
C GLU A 78 1.27 -0.39 -15.43
N GLY A 79 2.47 -0.55 -14.87
CA GLY A 79 3.17 0.50 -14.13
C GLY A 79 2.50 0.89 -12.81
N ARG A 80 1.54 0.10 -12.33
CA ARG A 80 0.79 0.34 -11.09
C ARG A 80 0.17 -0.95 -10.58
N PHE A 81 0.07 -1.08 -9.26
CA PHE A 81 -0.87 -1.98 -8.63
C PHE A 81 -1.88 -1.16 -7.83
N LEU A 82 -3.17 -1.36 -8.08
CA LEU A 82 -4.24 -0.78 -7.29
C LEU A 82 -5.17 -1.90 -6.85
N GLY A 83 -5.36 -2.07 -5.55
CA GLY A 83 -6.17 -3.17 -5.03
C GLY A 83 -6.55 -3.00 -3.57
N CYS A 84 -7.31 -3.97 -3.06
CA CYS A 84 -7.66 -4.08 -1.65
C CYS A 84 -7.29 -5.47 -1.15
N LEU A 85 -6.46 -5.54 -0.10
CA LEU A 85 -5.98 -6.77 0.52
C LEU A 85 -6.45 -6.85 1.98
N ARG A 86 -6.62 -8.06 2.48
CA ARG A 86 -6.70 -8.29 3.92
C ARG A 86 -5.29 -8.32 4.48
N ASN A 87 -4.99 -7.40 5.40
CA ASN A 87 -3.74 -7.31 6.13
C ASN A 87 -3.99 -7.55 7.62
N TYR A 88 -2.90 -7.73 8.36
CA TYR A 88 -2.88 -8.03 9.79
C TYR A 88 -1.94 -7.06 10.49
N ARG A 89 -2.43 -6.43 11.56
CA ARG A 89 -1.61 -5.60 12.44
C ARG A 89 -0.61 -6.46 13.20
N LYS A 90 0.38 -5.85 13.85
CA LYS A 90 1.35 -6.54 14.72
C LYS A 90 0.71 -7.46 15.76
N GLY A 91 -0.44 -7.05 16.31
CA GLY A 91 -1.21 -7.85 17.28
C GLY A 91 -2.08 -8.96 16.66
N GLY A 92 -2.06 -9.13 15.34
CA GLY A 92 -2.86 -10.12 14.62
C GLY A 92 -4.28 -9.68 14.26
N GLU A 93 -4.70 -8.46 14.62
CA GLU A 93 -5.99 -7.90 14.21
C GLU A 93 -6.05 -7.74 12.68
N GLU A 94 -7.11 -8.24 12.06
CA GLU A 94 -7.30 -8.08 10.63
C GLU A 94 -7.85 -6.70 10.26
N TYR A 95 -7.45 -6.20 9.09
CA TYR A 95 -8.05 -5.02 8.48
C TYR A 95 -8.02 -5.13 6.95
N LEU A 96 -8.92 -4.41 6.28
CA LEU A 96 -8.88 -4.28 4.83
C LEU A 96 -8.03 -3.08 4.47
N CYS A 97 -6.94 -3.31 3.76
CA CYS A 97 -6.02 -2.31 3.28
C CYS A 97 -6.25 -2.06 1.80
N GLU A 98 -6.64 -0.85 1.43
CA GLU A 98 -6.51 -0.39 0.05
C GLU A 98 -5.08 0.07 -0.20
N ILE A 99 -4.49 -0.41 -1.28
CA ILE A 99 -3.08 -0.25 -1.60
C ILE A 99 -2.96 0.26 -3.04
N ASP A 100 -2.22 1.36 -3.22
CA ASP A 100 -1.80 1.89 -4.51
C ASP A 100 -0.26 1.92 -4.56
N VAL A 101 0.33 1.02 -5.36
CA VAL A 101 1.77 0.90 -5.52
C VAL A 101 2.17 1.42 -6.89
N ARG A 102 3.17 2.29 -6.93
CA ARG A 102 3.72 2.88 -8.15
C ARG A 102 5.25 2.84 -8.16
N PRO A 103 5.88 2.66 -9.33
CA PRO A 103 7.33 2.81 -9.43
C PRO A 103 7.73 4.28 -9.35
N ILE A 104 8.83 4.55 -8.66
CA ILE A 104 9.58 5.80 -8.81
C ILE A 104 10.64 5.53 -9.87
N LEU A 105 10.53 6.24 -10.99
CA LEU A 105 11.42 6.05 -12.14
C LEU A 105 12.62 6.99 -12.07
N GLY A 106 13.79 6.45 -12.42
CA GLY A 106 14.99 7.24 -12.69
C GLY A 106 14.87 8.01 -14.01
N ARG A 107 15.89 8.82 -14.31
CA ARG A 107 15.94 9.63 -15.54
C ARG A 107 15.97 8.79 -16.82
N ASP A 108 16.44 7.56 -16.73
CA ASP A 108 16.49 6.58 -17.81
C ASP A 108 15.20 5.76 -17.96
N GLY A 109 14.18 6.04 -17.14
CA GLY A 109 12.92 5.30 -17.11
C GLY A 109 12.99 3.97 -16.36
N THR A 110 14.11 3.63 -15.73
CA THR A 110 14.22 2.41 -14.93
C THR A 110 13.62 2.62 -13.53
N PRO A 111 12.91 1.64 -12.95
CA PRO A 111 12.46 1.73 -11.56
C PRO A 111 13.66 1.81 -10.60
N GLN A 112 13.64 2.81 -9.72
CA GLN A 112 14.63 2.97 -8.63
C GLN A 112 14.08 2.54 -7.28
N ALA A 113 12.76 2.64 -7.10
CA ALA A 113 12.04 2.22 -5.90
C ALA A 113 10.56 1.98 -6.22
N PHE A 114 9.83 1.38 -5.29
CA PHE A 114 8.37 1.42 -5.29
C PHE A 114 7.87 2.26 -4.11
N ILE A 115 6.86 3.08 -4.37
CA ILE A 115 6.11 3.79 -3.33
C ILE A 115 4.71 3.23 -3.24
N ALA A 116 4.30 2.85 -2.04
CA ALA A 116 2.98 2.36 -1.72
C ALA A 116 2.23 3.37 -0.86
N PHE A 117 0.99 3.66 -1.24
CA PHE A 117 0.04 4.41 -0.45
C PHE A 117 -1.01 3.46 0.08
N GLU A 118 -1.22 3.48 1.39
CA GLU A 118 -2.04 2.50 2.09
C GLU A 118 -3.10 3.20 2.94
N ARG A 119 -4.29 2.61 2.99
CA ARG A 119 -5.33 3.04 3.91
C ARG A 119 -6.19 1.89 4.37
N GLU A 120 -6.61 1.97 5.62
CA GLU A 120 -7.66 1.10 6.13
C GLU A 120 -9.02 1.53 5.58
N VAL A 121 -9.76 0.54 5.06
CA VAL A 121 -11.09 0.75 4.50
C VAL A 121 -12.10 -0.21 5.09
N VAL A 122 -13.38 0.18 5.06
CA VAL A 122 -14.50 -0.71 5.37
C VAL A 122 -15.35 -0.89 4.12
N ARG A 123 -15.89 -2.11 3.94
CA ARG A 123 -16.85 -2.39 2.87
C ARG A 123 -18.11 -1.54 3.07
N ARG A 124 -18.55 -0.86 2.02
CA ARG A 124 -19.88 -0.23 2.03
C ARG A 124 -20.95 -1.34 2.02
N ARG A 125 -21.97 -1.21 2.86
CA ARG A 125 -23.17 -2.04 2.80
C ARG A 125 -24.12 -1.43 1.77
N GLY A 126 -24.63 -2.24 0.85
CA GLY A 126 -25.61 -1.82 -0.18
C GLY A 126 -25.01 -1.39 -1.53
N ARG A 127 -25.89 -1.23 -2.53
CA ARG A 127 -25.56 -0.70 -3.86
C ARG A 127 -25.33 0.82 -3.73
N PRO A 128 -24.24 1.40 -4.28
CA PRO A 128 -24.00 2.84 -4.17
C PRO A 128 -25.17 3.64 -4.74
N SER A 129 -25.75 4.54 -3.95
CA SER A 129 -26.91 5.35 -4.34
C SER A 129 -26.59 6.53 -5.27
N ASP A 130 -25.31 6.93 -5.37
CA ASP A 130 -24.87 8.18 -6.02
C ASP A 130 -24.03 7.99 -7.30
N GLY A 131 -24.12 6.83 -7.96
CA GLY A 131 -23.28 6.57 -9.15
C GLY A 131 -21.77 6.46 -8.87
N GLY A 132 -21.34 6.61 -7.61
CA GLY A 132 -19.97 6.40 -7.17
C GLY A 132 -19.59 4.93 -7.19
N THR A 133 -18.51 4.60 -7.90
CA THR A 133 -17.95 3.24 -8.07
C THR A 133 -17.24 2.68 -6.81
N ARG A 134 -17.12 3.45 -5.73
CA ARG A 134 -16.36 3.05 -4.53
C ARG A 134 -17.10 2.03 -3.66
N ARG A 135 -16.71 0.76 -3.80
CA ARG A 135 -17.13 -0.37 -2.93
C ARG A 135 -16.62 -0.25 -1.49
N TYR A 136 -15.65 0.63 -1.25
CA TYR A 136 -14.95 0.84 0.02
C TYR A 136 -15.00 2.30 0.45
N ARG A 137 -15.08 2.56 1.76
CA ARG A 137 -14.90 3.89 2.35
C ARG A 137 -13.77 3.86 3.36
N PRO A 138 -13.03 4.98 3.55
CA PRO A 138 -12.06 5.09 4.64
C PRO A 138 -12.70 4.73 5.98
N ALA A 139 -11.97 3.98 6.82
CA ALA A 139 -12.42 3.64 8.16
C ALA A 139 -12.48 4.89 9.08
N ILE A 140 -11.57 5.85 8.86
CA ILE A 140 -11.47 7.12 9.60
C ILE A 140 -11.40 8.29 8.60
N GLY A 141 -12.01 9.43 8.96
CA GLY A 141 -12.31 10.57 8.09
C GLY A 141 -11.10 11.27 7.47
N ALA A 142 -10.75 10.89 6.24
CA ALA A 142 -9.93 11.70 5.35
C ALA A 142 -10.42 11.58 3.90
N ALA A 143 -10.45 12.71 3.18
CA ALA A 143 -10.60 12.74 1.73
C ALA A 143 -9.34 12.16 1.06
N SER A 144 -9.51 11.48 -0.07
CA SER A 144 -8.52 10.57 -0.66
C SER A 144 -7.59 11.27 -1.66
N PRO A 145 -6.24 11.22 -1.50
CA PRO A 145 -5.31 11.62 -2.56
C PRO A 145 -5.31 10.65 -3.76
N LEU A 146 -5.81 9.42 -3.57
CA LEU A 146 -5.74 8.32 -4.54
C LEU A 146 -6.73 8.41 -5.72
N GLY A 147 -7.48 9.51 -5.84
CA GLY A 147 -8.48 9.71 -6.89
C GLY A 147 -9.66 8.73 -6.85
N ASP A 148 -10.59 8.86 -7.80
CA ASP A 148 -11.86 8.12 -7.85
C ASP A 148 -11.86 6.90 -8.78
N ALA A 149 -10.68 6.38 -9.14
CA ALA A 149 -10.57 5.20 -10.00
C ALA A 149 -11.24 3.97 -9.35
N ALA A 150 -11.95 3.17 -10.15
CA ALA A 150 -12.54 1.91 -9.71
C ALA A 150 -11.42 0.94 -9.27
N ILE A 151 -11.39 0.59 -7.99
CA ILE A 151 -10.38 -0.30 -7.42
C ILE A 151 -10.84 -1.75 -7.60
N PRO A 152 -10.13 -2.59 -8.38
CA PRO A 152 -10.48 -3.99 -8.55
C PRO A 152 -10.38 -4.72 -7.21
N LEU A 153 -11.37 -5.58 -6.95
CA LEU A 153 -11.35 -6.47 -5.81
C LEU A 153 -10.58 -7.73 -6.20
N PHE A 154 -9.50 -7.99 -5.49
CA PHE A 154 -8.94 -9.34 -5.43
C PHE A 154 -9.49 -9.98 -4.17
N ALA A 155 -10.53 -10.80 -4.31
CA ALA A 155 -11.12 -11.55 -3.20
C ALA A 155 -10.22 -12.71 -2.78
#